data_AF-A0A7C3ZA51-F1
#
_entry.id   AF-A0A7C3ZA51-F1
#
_cell.length_a   1.000
_cell.length_b   1.000
_cell.length_c   1.000
_cell.angle_alpha   90.00
_cell.angle_beta   90.00
_cell.angle_gamma   90.00
#
_symmetry.space_group_name_H-M   'P 1'
#
loop_
_entity.id
_entity.type
_entity.pdbx_description
1 polymer ?
#
loop_
_entity_poly.entity_id
_entity_poly.type
_entity_poly.pdbx_seq_one_letter_code
_entity_poly.pdbx_strand_id
1 'polypeptide(L)'
;MFSLALLESITCFWRSKISGRQPSLNYILNVFGDVYDKLGIKLNRRFLERDVIEIENQVQSCREKLDSYKPLSTVVKRCGDVKEYIASDPKRNFFAHSGLIKDFIEAKRNDEINVRYMDKPEITNQISSWINNPEK
;
A
#
# COMPACT_ATOMS: atom_id res chain seq x y z
N MET A 1 18.69 21.74 15.30
CA MET A 1 18.70 20.60 16.25
C MET A 1 17.51 19.67 16.04
N PHE A 2 16.27 20.19 15.98
CA PHE A 2 15.06 19.37 15.74
C PHE A 2 15.06 18.57 14.43
N SER A 3 15.58 19.13 13.33
CA SER A 3 15.67 18.44 12.03
C SER A 3 16.57 17.20 12.06
N LEU A 4 17.69 17.26 12.81
CA LEU A 4 18.60 16.13 12.96
C LEU A 4 17.98 15.01 13.80
N ALA A 5 17.33 15.35 14.92
CA ALA A 5 16.65 14.37 15.77
C ALA A 5 15.48 13.69 15.03
N LEU A 6 14.73 14.44 14.22
CA LEU A 6 13.66 13.86 13.39
C LEU A 6 14.24 12.92 12.33
N LEU A 7 15.29 13.34 11.62
CA LEU A 7 15.94 12.50 10.61
C LEU A 7 16.50 11.21 11.24
N GLU A 8 17.12 11.31 12.41
CA GLU A 8 17.59 10.15 13.17
C GLU A 8 16.44 9.21 13.53
N SER A 9 15.33 9.74 14.06
CA SER A 9 14.15 8.94 14.39
C SER A 9 13.57 8.23 13.16
N ILE A 10 13.45 8.90 12.02
CA ILE A 10 12.97 8.31 10.76
C ILE A 10 13.93 7.22 10.28
N THR A 11 15.25 7.46 10.37
CA THR A 11 16.27 6.50 9.95
C THR A 11 16.25 5.25 10.85
N CYS A 12 16.12 5.43 12.15
CA CYS A 12 15.97 4.33 13.11
C CYS A 12 14.69 3.52 12.86
N PHE A 13 13.57 4.19 12.59
CA PHE A 13 12.34 3.52 12.19
C PHE A 13 12.53 2.69 10.91
N TRP A 14 13.11 3.29 9.87
CA TRP A 14 13.38 2.59 8.60
C TRP A 14 14.24 1.34 8.80
N ARG A 15 15.36 1.48 9.51
CA ARG A 15 16.30 0.36 9.74
C ARG A 15 15.68 -0.76 10.58
N SER A 16 14.87 -0.42 11.59
CA SER A 16 14.32 -1.41 12.53
C SER A 16 13.02 -2.07 12.06
N LYS A 17 12.18 -1.34 11.32
CA LYS A 17 10.83 -1.77 10.95
C LYS A 17 10.63 -1.98 9.44
N ILE A 18 11.45 -1.43 8.57
CA ILE A 18 11.18 -1.46 7.11
C ILE A 18 12.26 -2.25 6.35
N SER A 19 13.53 -1.93 6.58
CA SER A 19 14.65 -2.48 5.82
C SER A 19 14.73 -4.01 5.92
N GLY A 20 14.81 -4.68 4.77
CA GLY A 20 14.94 -6.14 4.67
C GLY A 20 13.70 -6.95 5.02
N ARG A 21 12.58 -6.30 5.36
CA ARG A 21 11.31 -6.96 5.68
C ARG A 21 10.47 -7.16 4.40
N GLN A 22 9.73 -8.27 4.35
CA GLN A 22 8.74 -8.46 3.31
C GLN A 22 7.49 -7.63 3.61
N PRO A 23 6.91 -6.95 2.60
CA PRO A 23 5.76 -6.09 2.77
C PRO A 23 4.45 -6.89 2.77
N SER A 24 4.25 -7.73 3.78
CA SER A 24 2.97 -8.43 3.95
C SER A 24 1.87 -7.47 4.43
N LEU A 25 0.63 -7.69 4.00
CA LEU A 25 -0.49 -6.82 4.37
C LEU A 25 -0.67 -6.71 5.89
N ASN A 26 -0.58 -7.85 6.59
CA ASN A 26 -0.61 -7.88 8.04
C ASN A 26 0.55 -7.09 8.66
N TYR A 27 1.77 -7.22 8.12
CA TYR A 27 2.92 -6.45 8.62
C TYR A 27 2.75 -4.94 8.42
N ILE A 28 2.30 -4.52 7.24
CA ILE A 28 2.01 -3.12 6.92
C ILE A 28 0.96 -2.57 7.90
N LEU A 29 -0.14 -3.31 8.11
CA LEU A 29 -1.20 -2.91 9.03
C LEU A 29 -0.67 -2.72 10.46
N ASN A 30 0.10 -3.68 10.96
CA ASN A 30 0.65 -3.61 12.33
C ASN A 30 1.63 -2.43 12.49
N VAL A 31 2.59 -2.29 11.58
CA VAL A 31 3.62 -1.24 11.68
C VAL A 31 3.03 0.15 11.51
N PHE A 32 2.20 0.38 10.49
CA PHE A 32 1.64 1.70 10.23
C PHE A 32 0.41 2.00 11.08
N GLY A 33 -0.34 0.98 11.52
CA GLY A 33 -1.39 1.12 12.54
C GLY A 33 -0.84 1.69 13.84
N ASP A 34 0.29 1.14 14.32
CA ASP A 34 1.00 1.67 15.50
C ASP A 34 1.47 3.12 15.30
N VAL A 35 1.94 3.47 14.09
CA VAL A 35 2.34 4.85 13.76
C VAL A 35 1.13 5.78 13.81
N TYR A 36 0.02 5.42 13.19
CA TYR A 36 -1.20 6.23 13.20
C TYR A 36 -1.78 6.40 14.61
N ASP A 37 -1.76 5.35 15.43
CA ASP A 37 -2.17 5.43 16.84
C ASP A 37 -1.32 6.42 17.63
N LYS A 38 0.01 6.33 17.51
CA LYS A 38 0.95 7.22 18.21
C LYS A 38 0.82 8.68 17.78
N LEU A 39 0.47 8.91 16.52
CA LEU A 39 0.18 10.24 15.99
C LEU A 39 -1.23 10.75 16.32
N GLY A 40 -2.09 9.92 16.94
CA GLY A 40 -3.47 10.26 17.26
C GLY A 40 -4.42 10.28 16.07
N ILE A 41 -4.02 9.74 14.92
CA ILE A 41 -4.77 9.81 13.65
C ILE A 41 -5.55 8.52 13.42
N LYS A 42 -6.48 8.22 14.33
CA LYS A 42 -7.25 6.95 14.34
C LYS A 42 -8.07 6.70 13.08
N LEU A 43 -8.47 7.76 12.36
CA LEU A 43 -9.23 7.63 11.13
C LEU A 43 -8.39 6.98 10.01
N ASN A 44 -7.12 7.37 9.89
CA ASN A 44 -6.19 6.81 8.90
C ASN A 44 -5.91 5.34 9.17
N ARG A 45 -5.83 4.93 10.44
CA ARG A 45 -5.76 3.51 10.81
C ARG A 45 -6.97 2.73 10.28
N ARG A 46 -8.18 3.23 10.48
CA ARG A 46 -9.41 2.56 9.97
C ARG A 46 -9.44 2.49 8.44
N PHE A 47 -8.93 3.51 7.75
CA PHE A 47 -8.81 3.46 6.30
C PHE A 47 -7.82 2.38 5.85
N LEU A 48 -6.64 2.31 6.47
CA LEU A 48 -5.66 1.27 6.19
C LEU A 48 -6.23 -0.14 6.47
N GLU A 49 -6.91 -0.34 7.60
CA GLU A 49 -7.58 -1.60 7.94
C GLU A 49 -8.59 -2.01 6.86
N ARG A 50 -9.44 -1.07 6.44
CA ARG A 50 -10.42 -1.33 5.37
C ARG A 50 -9.74 -1.67 4.04
N ASP A 51 -8.73 -0.91 3.64
CA ASP A 51 -8.02 -1.11 2.37
C ASP A 51 -7.29 -2.47 2.37
N VAL A 52 -6.67 -2.86 3.48
CA VAL A 52 -6.04 -4.18 3.66
C VAL A 52 -7.08 -5.29 3.53
N ILE A 53 -8.20 -5.21 4.27
CA ILE A 53 -9.27 -6.21 4.21
C ILE A 53 -9.83 -6.33 2.78
N GLU A 54 -9.99 -5.22 2.08
CA GLU A 54 -10.45 -5.22 0.69
C GLU A 54 -9.50 -6.01 -0.22
N ILE A 55 -8.18 -5.77 -0.11
CA ILE A 55 -7.17 -6.48 -0.90
C ILE A 55 -7.12 -7.96 -0.50
N GLU A 56 -7.17 -8.27 0.79
CA GLU A 56 -7.19 -9.65 1.29
C GLU A 56 -8.37 -10.42 0.70
N ASN A 57 -9.58 -9.88 0.78
CA ASN A 57 -10.78 -10.49 0.21
C ASN A 57 -10.66 -10.71 -1.30
N GLN A 58 -10.11 -9.74 -2.03
CA GLN A 58 -9.91 -9.82 -3.48
C GLN A 58 -8.88 -10.88 -3.89
N VAL A 59 -7.81 -11.02 -3.13
CA VAL A 59 -6.77 -12.03 -3.39
C VAL A 59 -7.24 -13.42 -2.94
N GLN A 60 -8.00 -13.50 -1.85
CA GLN A 60 -8.48 -14.76 -1.29
C GLN A 60 -9.63 -15.38 -2.09
N SER A 61 -10.50 -14.56 -2.71
CA SER A 61 -11.53 -15.01 -3.64
C SER A 61 -10.95 -15.60 -4.94
N CYS A 62 -9.68 -15.29 -5.23
CA CYS A 62 -8.99 -15.77 -6.40
C CYS A 62 -8.45 -17.19 -6.21
N ARG A 63 -8.95 -18.13 -7.04
CA ARG A 63 -8.60 -19.56 -7.00
C ARG A 63 -7.23 -19.87 -7.61
N GLU A 64 -6.63 -18.95 -8.36
CA GLU A 64 -5.30 -19.12 -8.93
C GLU A 64 -4.20 -19.07 -7.86
N LYS A 65 -3.18 -19.91 -8.02
CA LYS A 65 -1.93 -19.76 -7.28
C LYS A 65 -1.24 -18.46 -7.70
N LEU A 66 -0.94 -17.59 -6.74
CA LEU A 66 -0.17 -16.36 -6.92
C LEU A 66 1.30 -16.60 -6.49
N ASP A 67 1.95 -17.55 -7.15
CA ASP A 67 3.34 -17.95 -6.85
C ASP A 67 4.36 -16.85 -7.25
N SER A 68 3.94 -15.92 -8.10
CA SER A 68 4.71 -14.74 -8.54
C SER A 68 3.90 -13.45 -8.32
N TYR A 69 4.62 -12.32 -8.33
CA TYR A 69 3.98 -11.00 -8.28
C TYR A 69 3.15 -10.78 -9.54
N LYS A 70 1.86 -10.50 -9.35
CA LYS A 70 0.94 -10.17 -10.42
C LYS A 70 0.26 -8.82 -10.12
N PRO A 71 0.02 -7.97 -11.13
CA PRO A 71 -0.75 -6.75 -10.96
C PRO A 71 -2.09 -7.01 -10.28
N LEU A 72 -2.41 -6.26 -9.22
CA LEU A 72 -3.64 -6.48 -8.46
C LEU A 72 -4.88 -6.22 -9.32
N SER A 73 -4.81 -5.24 -10.23
CA SER A 73 -5.84 -5.00 -11.26
C SER A 73 -6.17 -6.23 -12.10
N THR A 74 -5.19 -7.09 -12.40
CA THR A 74 -5.40 -8.34 -13.15
C THR A 74 -6.04 -9.42 -12.29
N VAL A 75 -5.68 -9.49 -11.01
CA VAL A 75 -6.27 -10.41 -10.02
C VAL A 75 -7.75 -10.09 -9.84
N VAL A 76 -8.09 -8.80 -9.65
CA VAL A 76 -9.47 -8.35 -9.43
C VAL A 76 -10.36 -8.58 -10.65
N LYS A 77 -9.89 -8.23 -11.86
CA LYS A 77 -10.66 -8.42 -13.11
C LYS A 77 -11.07 -9.88 -13.36
N ARG A 78 -10.23 -10.84 -12.96
CA ARG A 78 -10.49 -12.28 -13.13
C ARG A 78 -11.44 -12.84 -12.06
N CYS A 79 -11.61 -12.14 -10.94
CA CYS A 79 -12.28 -12.65 -9.75
C CYS A 79 -13.67 -12.02 -9.49
N GLY A 80 -14.22 -11.29 -10.47
CA GLY A 80 -15.67 -11.19 -10.67
C GLY A 80 -16.37 -9.88 -10.30
N ASP A 81 -15.69 -8.94 -9.63
CA ASP A 81 -16.27 -7.63 -9.32
C ASP A 81 -15.79 -6.56 -10.30
N VAL A 82 -16.41 -6.49 -11.47
CA VAL A 82 -16.27 -5.35 -12.38
C VAL A 82 -17.25 -4.26 -11.93
N LYS A 83 -16.92 -3.56 -10.85
CA LYS A 83 -17.31 -2.16 -10.77
C LYS A 83 -16.31 -1.40 -11.63
N GLU A 84 -16.75 -0.99 -12.82
CA GLU A 84 -16.05 0.03 -13.60
C GLU A 84 -15.66 1.17 -12.66
N TYR A 85 -14.36 1.27 -12.40
CA TYR A 85 -13.82 2.38 -11.64
C TYR A 85 -14.02 3.59 -12.54
N ILE A 86 -15.08 4.37 -12.26
CA ILE A 86 -15.29 5.70 -12.84
C ILE A 86 -13.94 6.40 -12.71
N ALA A 87 -13.43 6.92 -13.84
CA ALA A 87 -12.13 7.57 -13.97
C ALA A 87 -11.93 8.61 -12.85
N SER A 88 -11.42 8.13 -11.73
CA SER A 88 -11.19 8.89 -10.51
C SER A 88 -9.73 9.26 -10.53
N ASP A 89 -9.44 10.53 -10.25
CA ASP A 89 -8.10 11.08 -10.18
C ASP A 89 -7.15 10.10 -9.42
N PRO A 90 -6.15 9.50 -10.11
CA PRO A 90 -5.23 8.54 -9.51
C PRO A 90 -4.51 9.09 -8.29
N LYS A 91 -4.23 10.41 -8.26
CA LYS A 91 -3.61 11.07 -7.13
C LYS A 91 -4.54 11.08 -5.92
N ARG A 92 -5.82 11.42 -6.13
CA ARG A 92 -6.82 11.38 -5.07
C ARG A 92 -6.97 9.96 -4.52
N ASN A 93 -7.02 8.97 -5.39
CA ASN A 93 -7.09 7.57 -4.99
C ASN A 93 -5.85 7.14 -4.18
N PHE A 94 -4.66 7.63 -4.55
CA PHE A 94 -3.41 7.36 -3.82
C PHE A 94 -3.54 7.73 -2.34
N PHE A 95 -3.94 8.98 -2.07
CA PHE A 95 -4.07 9.47 -0.70
C PHE A 95 -5.28 8.88 0.04
N ALA A 96 -6.37 8.58 -0.68
CA ALA A 96 -7.59 8.02 -0.09
C ALA A 96 -7.49 6.53 0.28
N HIS A 97 -6.63 5.78 -0.42
CA HIS A 97 -6.44 4.33 -0.23
C HIS A 97 -5.08 3.99 0.40
N SER A 98 -4.56 4.86 1.27
CA SER A 98 -3.33 4.60 2.03
C SER A 98 -2.11 4.25 1.16
N GLY A 99 -2.08 4.72 -0.09
CA GLY A 99 -1.07 4.42 -1.11
C GLY A 99 -1.27 3.10 -1.88
N LEU A 100 -2.27 2.29 -1.52
CA LEU A 100 -2.50 0.95 -2.07
C LEU A 100 -3.43 0.96 -3.29
N ILE A 101 -3.01 1.62 -4.38
CA ILE A 101 -3.80 1.66 -5.62
C ILE A 101 -3.64 0.35 -6.41
N LYS A 102 -4.77 -0.28 -6.75
CA LYS A 102 -4.84 -1.56 -7.50
C LYS A 102 -4.05 -1.58 -8.81
N ASP A 103 -3.98 -0.45 -9.50
CA ASP A 103 -3.27 -0.32 -10.78
C ASP A 103 -1.76 -0.11 -10.62
N PHE A 104 -1.29 0.20 -9.41
CA PHE A 104 0.10 0.57 -9.13
C PHE A 104 0.81 -0.49 -8.29
N ILE A 105 0.05 -1.38 -7.66
CA ILE A 105 0.57 -2.47 -6.84
C ILE A 105 0.43 -3.83 -7.52
N GLU A 106 1.36 -4.70 -7.18
CA GLU A 106 1.33 -6.12 -7.48
C GLU A 106 1.33 -6.92 -6.19
N ALA A 107 0.60 -8.03 -6.21
CA ALA A 107 0.43 -8.92 -5.08
C ALA A 107 1.06 -10.28 -5.39
N LYS A 108 1.56 -10.94 -4.35
CA LYS A 108 2.02 -12.32 -4.36
C LYS A 108 1.46 -13.05 -3.14
N ARG A 109 0.99 -14.28 -3.32
CA ARG A 109 0.39 -15.09 -2.26
C ARG A 109 1.26 -16.32 -2.02
N ASN A 110 1.99 -16.29 -0.91
CA ASN A 110 2.63 -17.48 -0.34
C ASN A 110 1.77 -17.92 0.86
N ASP A 111 2.35 -17.95 2.07
CA ASP A 111 1.63 -18.10 3.33
C ASP A 111 0.88 -16.81 3.72
N GLU A 112 1.47 -15.66 3.39
CA GLU A 112 0.88 -14.34 3.56
C GLU A 112 0.75 -13.62 2.20
N ILE A 113 -0.14 -12.63 2.14
CA ILE A 113 -0.30 -11.76 0.99
C ILE A 113 0.73 -10.64 1.09
N ASN A 114 1.69 -10.65 0.16
CA ASN A 114 2.73 -9.64 0.03
C ASN A 114 2.38 -8.68 -1.10
N VAL A 115 2.58 -7.38 -0.86
CA VAL A 115 2.27 -6.34 -1.85
C VAL A 115 3.47 -5.42 -2.06
N ARG A 116 3.70 -5.01 -3.31
CA ARG A 116 4.70 -3.98 -3.62
C ARG A 116 4.23 -3.12 -4.78
N TYR A 117 4.80 -1.93 -4.90
CA TYR A 117 4.62 -1.15 -6.13
C TYR A 117 5.23 -1.90 -7.31
N MET A 118 4.59 -1.78 -8.48
CA MET A 118 5.13 -2.30 -9.72
C MET A 118 6.47 -1.64 -10.02
N ASP A 119 7.43 -2.44 -10.48
CA ASP A 119 8.77 -1.97 -10.85
C ASP A 119 8.75 -1.28 -12.22
N LYS A 120 8.10 -0.12 -12.27
CA LYS A 120 7.99 0.74 -13.46
C LYS A 120 8.42 2.17 -13.10
N PRO A 121 9.44 2.73 -13.78
CA PRO A 121 9.90 4.09 -13.51
C PRO A 121 8.79 5.14 -13.58
N GLU A 122 7.85 4.99 -14.50
CA GLU A 122 6.69 5.89 -14.66
C GLU A 122 5.85 5.97 -13.37
N ILE A 123 5.54 4.81 -12.78
CA ILE A 123 4.76 4.70 -11.54
C ILE A 123 5.54 5.32 -10.38
N THR A 124 6.82 4.98 -10.23
CA THR A 124 7.64 5.52 -9.14
C THR A 124 7.80 7.04 -9.24
N ASN A 125 8.01 7.56 -10.45
CA ASN A 125 8.11 9.00 -10.70
C ASN A 125 6.78 9.72 -10.42
N GLN A 126 5.66 9.10 -10.80
CA GLN A 126 4.34 9.64 -10.55
C GLN A 126 4.01 9.70 -9.05
N ILE A 127 4.24 8.61 -8.32
CA ILE A 127 4.09 8.56 -6.86
C ILE A 127 5.01 9.61 -6.19
N SER A 128 6.26 9.69 -6.63
CA SER A 128 7.22 10.67 -6.09
C SER A 128 6.76 12.10 -6.33
N SER A 129 6.20 12.39 -7.51
CA SER A 129 5.64 13.70 -7.83
C SER A 129 4.50 14.08 -6.88
N TRP A 130 3.58 13.13 -6.61
CA TRP A 130 2.46 13.33 -5.70
C TRP A 130 2.91 13.55 -4.24
N ILE A 131 3.91 12.80 -3.78
CA ILE A 131 4.45 12.95 -2.41
C ILE A 131 5.17 14.28 -2.25
N ASN A 132 5.93 14.71 -3.26
CA ASN A 132 6.68 15.97 -3.22
C ASN A 132 5.77 17.20 -3.37
N ASN A 133 4.61 17.06 -4.03
CA ASN A 133 3.65 18.13 -4.25
C ASN A 133 2.21 17.66 -3.96
N PRO A 134 1.85 17.39 -2.70
CA PRO A 134 0.54 16.82 -2.36
C PRO A 134 -0.62 17.77 -2.70
N GLU A 135 -0.39 19.08 -2.77
CA GLU A 135 -1.43 20.09 -3.06
C GLU A 135 -1.62 20.41 -4.55
N LYS A 136 -0.66 20.06 -5.42
CA LYS A 136 -0.74 20.27 -6.88
C LYS A 136 -1.09 18.98 -7.59
#